data_AF-A0A3P7IIW5-F1
#
_entry.id   AF-A0A3P7IIW5-F1
#
_cell.length_a   1.000
_cell.length_b   1.000
_cell.length_c   1.000
_cell.angle_alpha   90.00
_cell.angle_beta   90.00
_cell.angle_gamma   90.00
#
_symmetry.space_group_name_H-M   'P 1'
#
loop_
_entity.id
_entity.type
_entity.pdbx_description
1 polymer ?
#
loop_
_entity_poly.entity_id
_entity_poly.type
_entity_poly.pdbx_seq_one_letter_code
_entity_poly.pdbx_strand_id
1 'polypeptide(L)'
;MALFGTFHYIGSIVCHIHTIFLFRSGILDRINGSNYQGSIFSFIVTNIILTAHRLLYTVFPLKARQILSKKILKFCIALIVAFYITYVSLTLTPLAAVVYCPSQFLFYFERRPLSYFIAKMNKMADFAVGVVNIAIYTIMFGTLFLKGAITFKKNHEIRMTLQLRIYVRYPRAL
;
A
#
# COMPACT_ATOMS: atom_id res chain seq x y z
N MET A 1 8.00 -2.31 3.32
CA MET A 1 7.49 -2.41 1.93
C MET A 1 7.72 -3.79 1.34
N ALA A 2 8.97 -4.29 1.25
CA ALA A 2 9.25 -5.62 0.67
C ALA A 2 8.47 -6.75 1.35
N LEU A 3 8.42 -6.77 2.68
CA LEU A 3 7.79 -7.83 3.48
C LEU A 3 6.29 -8.06 3.17
N PHE A 4 5.49 -6.99 3.06
CA PHE A 4 4.07 -7.10 2.67
C PHE A 4 3.88 -7.48 1.20
N GLY A 5 4.78 -7.03 0.32
CA GLY A 5 4.81 -7.48 -1.07
C GLY A 5 5.12 -8.98 -1.17
N THR A 6 6.07 -9.48 -0.38
CA THR A 6 6.41 -10.91 -0.33
C THR A 6 5.23 -11.73 0.18
N PHE A 7 4.52 -11.30 1.23
CA PHE A 7 3.32 -11.99 1.70
C PHE A 7 2.20 -12.04 0.66
N HIS A 8 2.01 -10.95 -0.08
CA HIS A 8 1.08 -10.92 -1.21
C HIS A 8 1.46 -11.92 -2.31
N TYR A 9 2.72 -11.95 -2.74
CA TYR A 9 3.18 -12.89 -3.77
C TYR A 9 3.10 -14.35 -3.31
N ILE A 10 3.50 -14.65 -2.07
CA ILE A 10 3.38 -16.00 -1.50
C ILE A 10 1.91 -16.42 -1.47
N GLY A 11 1.00 -15.57 -0.98
CA GLY A 11 -0.43 -15.86 -0.96
C GLY A 11 -1.00 -16.13 -2.35
N SER A 12 -0.59 -15.35 -3.36
CA SER A 12 -1.01 -15.55 -4.75
C SER A 12 -0.50 -16.88 -5.32
N ILE A 13 0.77 -17.23 -5.08
CA ILE A 13 1.37 -18.49 -5.55
C ILE A 13 0.66 -19.69 -4.91
N VAL A 14 0.41 -19.63 -3.58
CA VAL A 14 -0.32 -20.69 -2.86
C VAL A 14 -1.73 -20.87 -3.45
N CYS A 15 -2.43 -19.77 -3.76
CA CYS A 15 -3.74 -19.83 -4.42
C CYS A 15 -3.68 -20.46 -5.82
N HIS A 16 -2.67 -20.12 -6.63
CA HIS A 16 -2.52 -20.67 -7.97
C HIS A 16 -2.23 -22.17 -7.94
N ILE A 17 -1.32 -22.60 -7.07
CA ILE A 17 -1.00 -24.01 -6.86
C ILE A 17 -2.26 -24.77 -6.40
N HIS A 18 -2.95 -24.28 -5.37
CA HIS A 18 -4.15 -24.92 -4.83
C HIS A 18 -5.28 -25.02 -5.88
N THR A 19 -5.42 -24.02 -6.75
CA THR A 19 -6.38 -24.03 -7.86
C THR A 19 -6.01 -25.07 -8.93
N ILE A 20 -4.73 -25.19 -9.29
CA ILE A 20 -4.24 -26.17 -10.27
C ILE A 20 -4.46 -27.61 -9.76
N PHE A 21 -4.30 -27.84 -8.45
CA PHE A 21 -4.50 -29.15 -7.84
C PHE A 21 -5.97 -29.49 -7.52
N LEU A 22 -6.95 -28.64 -7.87
CA LEU A 22 -8.39 -28.85 -7.66
C LEU A 22 -8.81 -29.13 -6.21
N PHE A 23 -7.94 -28.91 -5.22
CA PHE A 23 -8.34 -28.92 -3.83
C PHE A 23 -9.21 -27.69 -3.58
N ARG A 24 -10.46 -27.89 -3.18
CA ARG A 24 -11.37 -26.79 -2.82
C ARG A 24 -11.56 -26.81 -1.31
N SER A 25 -10.92 -25.87 -0.62
CA SER A 25 -11.14 -25.68 0.81
C SER A 25 -11.49 -24.22 1.09
N GLY A 26 -12.73 -24.01 1.55
CA GLY A 26 -13.23 -22.65 1.83
C GLY A 26 -12.47 -21.96 2.98
N ILE A 27 -11.69 -22.70 3.76
CA ILE A 27 -10.83 -22.14 4.81
C ILE A 27 -9.55 -21.55 4.21
N LEU A 28 -8.87 -22.25 3.29
CA LEU A 28 -7.67 -21.72 2.64
C LEU A 28 -8.00 -20.51 1.75
N ASP A 29 -9.14 -20.55 1.04
CA ASP A 29 -9.58 -19.44 0.20
C ASP A 29 -9.81 -18.15 1.01
N ARG A 30 -10.26 -18.29 2.27
CA ARG A 30 -10.47 -17.16 3.20
C ARG A 30 -9.18 -16.67 3.83
N ILE A 31 -8.27 -17.58 4.20
CA ILE A 31 -6.95 -17.23 4.72
C ILE A 31 -6.18 -16.44 3.65
N ASN A 32 -6.18 -16.94 2.41
CA ASN A 32 -5.49 -16.27 1.31
C ASN A 32 -6.15 -14.94 0.92
N GLY A 33 -7.49 -14.86 0.88
CA GLY A 33 -8.18 -13.59 0.63
C GLY A 33 -7.92 -12.54 1.70
N SER A 34 -7.92 -12.95 2.98
CA SER A 34 -7.60 -12.07 4.11
C SER A 34 -6.16 -11.57 4.07
N ASN A 35 -5.20 -12.47 3.79
CA ASN A 35 -3.78 -12.13 3.68
C ASN A 35 -3.52 -11.19 2.50
N TYR A 36 -4.12 -11.48 1.33
CA TYR A 36 -4.02 -10.65 0.15
C TYR A 36 -4.50 -9.22 0.42
N GLN A 37 -5.71 -9.07 0.94
CA GLN A 37 -6.31 -7.76 1.20
C GLN A 37 -5.57 -7.01 2.31
N GLY A 38 -5.22 -7.69 3.40
CA GLY A 38 -4.46 -7.10 4.51
C GLY A 38 -3.08 -6.61 4.05
N SER A 39 -2.39 -7.38 3.20
CA SER A 39 -1.09 -7.00 2.65
C SER A 39 -1.17 -5.75 1.77
N ILE A 40 -2.22 -5.61 0.95
CA ILE A 40 -2.45 -4.42 0.11
C ILE A 40 -2.69 -3.18 0.98
N PHE A 41 -3.59 -3.26 1.96
CA PHE A 41 -3.86 -2.13 2.85
C PHE A 41 -2.63 -1.72 3.66
N SER A 42 -1.88 -2.68 4.22
CA SER A 42 -0.65 -2.38 4.94
C SER A 42 0.44 -1.81 4.03
N PHE A 43 0.51 -2.24 2.77
CA PHE A 43 1.39 -1.63 1.77
C PHE A 43 1.03 -0.17 1.52
N ILE A 44 -0.26 0.13 1.32
CA ILE A 44 -0.78 1.49 1.14
C ILE A 44 -0.44 2.39 2.34
N VAL A 45 -0.77 1.95 3.56
CA VAL A 45 -0.52 2.70 4.79
C VAL A 45 0.98 2.96 4.97
N THR A 46 1.81 1.94 4.73
CA THR A 46 3.27 2.08 4.79
C THR A 46 3.78 3.10 3.77
N ASN A 47 3.21 3.12 2.57
CA ASN A 47 3.57 4.07 1.52
C ASN A 47 3.24 5.51 1.94
N ILE A 48 2.02 5.76 2.42
CA ILE A 48 1.61 7.08 2.91
C ILE A 48 2.53 7.57 4.02
N ILE A 49 2.83 6.73 5.01
CA ILE A 49 3.71 7.09 6.14
C ILE A 49 5.13 7.41 5.65
N LEU A 50 5.70 6.60 4.74
CA LEU A 50 7.04 6.84 4.20
C LEU A 50 7.10 8.11 3.36
N THR A 51 6.08 8.39 2.56
CA THR A 51 6.02 9.59 1.73
C THR A 51 5.85 10.84 2.60
N ALA A 52 5.01 10.80 3.64
CA ALA A 52 4.90 11.87 4.64
C ALA A 52 6.21 12.10 5.40
N HIS A 53 6.89 11.02 5.79
CA HIS A 53 8.20 11.07 6.45
C HIS A 53 9.26 11.73 5.55
N ARG A 54 9.29 11.40 4.24
CA ARG A 54 10.18 12.05 3.26
C ARG A 54 9.84 13.53 3.05
N LEU A 55 8.56 13.88 3.06
CA LEU A 55 8.11 15.27 2.98
C LEU A 55 8.60 16.09 4.17
N LEU A 56 8.45 15.55 5.39
CA LEU A 56 8.93 16.21 6.62
C LEU A 56 10.44 16.49 6.57
N TYR A 57 11.23 15.52 6.09
CA TYR A 57 12.68 15.71 5.90
C TYR A 57 13.02 16.79 4.86
N THR A 58 12.29 16.86 3.76
CA THR A 58 12.55 17.83 2.69
C THR A 58 12.13 19.25 3.08
N VAL A 59 11.01 19.41 3.79
CA VAL A 59 10.54 20.72 4.27
C VAL A 59 11.39 21.22 5.44
N PHE A 60 11.68 20.38 6.44
CA PHE A 60 12.35 20.79 7.69
C PHE A 60 13.69 20.08 7.95
N PRO A 61 14.73 20.29 7.12
CA PRO A 61 15.99 19.56 7.23
C PRO A 61 16.71 19.77 8.59
N LEU A 62 16.60 20.96 9.18
CA LEU A 62 17.29 21.30 10.43
C LEU A 62 16.61 20.75 11.70
N LYS A 63 15.27 20.65 11.71
CA LYS A 63 14.51 20.10 12.86
C LYS A 63 14.20 18.60 12.71
N ALA A 64 14.34 18.02 11.52
CA ALA A 64 13.98 16.64 11.25
C ALA A 64 14.81 15.62 12.06
N ARG A 65 16.08 15.92 12.38
CA ARG A 65 16.92 15.02 13.20
C ARG A 65 16.43 14.90 14.65
N GLN A 66 15.72 15.92 15.16
CA GLN A 66 15.19 15.98 16.52
C GLN A 66 13.76 15.44 16.59
N ILE A 67 12.92 15.78 15.59
CA ILE A 67 11.52 15.34 15.51
C ILE A 67 11.42 13.86 15.09
N LEU A 68 12.34 13.37 14.26
CA LEU A 68 12.23 12.03 13.67
C LEU A 68 13.26 11.07 14.28
N SER A 69 13.10 10.86 15.57
CA SER A 69 13.93 9.95 16.35
C SER A 69 13.66 8.49 15.97
N LYS A 70 14.67 7.63 16.14
CA LYS A 70 14.56 6.16 15.96
C LYS A 70 13.39 5.55 16.74
N LYS A 71 12.98 6.18 17.86
CA LYS A 71 11.82 5.78 18.66
C LYS A 71 10.50 5.91 17.90
N ILE A 72 10.30 7.03 17.21
CA ILE A 72 9.06 7.30 16.44
C ILE A 72 8.97 6.36 15.25
N LEU A 73 10.09 6.08 14.57
CA LEU A 73 10.10 5.11 13.48
C LEU A 73 9.71 3.70 13.96
N LYS A 74 10.28 3.24 15.08
CA LYS A 74 9.90 1.95 15.69
C LYS A 74 8.42 1.92 16.07
N PHE A 75 7.91 3.01 16.64
CA PHE A 75 6.49 3.14 16.99
C PHE A 75 5.58 3.06 15.75
N CYS A 76 5.92 3.77 14.66
CA CYS A 76 5.17 3.71 13.40
C CYS A 76 5.16 2.29 12.82
N ILE A 77 6.30 1.59 12.84
CA ILE A 77 6.37 0.20 12.37
C ILE A 77 5.48 -0.71 13.22
N ALA A 78 5.54 -0.58 14.55
CA ALA A 78 4.70 -1.35 15.46
C ALA A 78 3.20 -1.11 15.18
N LEU A 79 2.80 0.15 14.93
CA LEU A 79 1.42 0.51 14.61
C LEU A 79 0.96 -0.08 13.27
N ILE A 80 1.83 -0.10 12.25
CA ILE A 80 1.52 -0.73 10.95
C ILE A 80 1.32 -2.25 11.12
N VAL A 81 2.17 -2.91 11.91
CA VAL A 81 2.06 -4.36 12.17
C VAL A 81 0.80 -4.67 12.98
N ALA A 82 0.50 -3.87 14.01
CA ALA A 82 -0.72 -4.01 14.79
C ALA A 82 -1.97 -3.82 13.91
N PHE A 83 -1.96 -2.83 13.03
CA PHE A 83 -3.02 -2.60 12.04
C PHE A 83 -3.20 -3.82 11.11
N TYR A 84 -2.09 -4.36 10.58
CA TYR A 84 -2.12 -5.56 9.73
C TYR A 84 -2.77 -6.76 10.44
N ILE A 85 -2.32 -7.07 11.66
CA ILE A 85 -2.83 -8.21 12.44
C ILE A 85 -4.33 -8.03 12.72
N THR A 86 -4.74 -6.84 13.14
CA THR A 86 -6.15 -6.51 13.42
C THR A 86 -7.00 -6.67 12.16
N TYR A 87 -6.52 -6.14 11.04
CA TYR A 87 -7.23 -6.21 9.76
C TYR A 87 -7.39 -7.65 9.29
N VAL A 88 -6.31 -8.44 9.29
CA VAL A 88 -6.34 -9.86 8.90
C VAL A 88 -7.29 -10.66 9.81
N SER A 89 -7.27 -10.40 11.11
CA SER A 89 -8.16 -11.07 12.08
C SER A 89 -9.64 -10.77 11.83
N LEU A 90 -9.96 -9.51 11.47
CA LEU A 90 -11.30 -9.08 11.12
C LEU A 90 -11.78 -9.67 9.78
N THR A 91 -10.88 -9.82 8.80
CA THR A 91 -11.23 -10.43 7.50
C THR A 91 -11.30 -11.96 7.55
N LEU A 92 -10.62 -12.59 8.52
CA LEU A 92 -10.68 -14.03 8.73
C LEU A 92 -12.01 -14.46 9.36
N THR A 93 -12.63 -13.58 10.14
CA THR A 93 -13.93 -13.83 10.79
C THR A 93 -15.09 -13.79 9.77
N PRO A 94 -16.21 -14.48 10.06
CA PRO A 94 -17.38 -14.49 9.17
C PRO A 94 -18.12 -13.17 9.04
N LEU A 95 -17.65 -12.10 9.68
CA LEU A 95 -18.24 -10.77 9.58
C LEU A 95 -17.82 -10.05 8.29
N ALA A 96 -16.63 -10.34 7.75
CA ALA A 96 -16.02 -9.54 6.69
C ALA A 96 -15.07 -10.37 5.80
N ALA A 97 -15.57 -11.54 5.36
CA ALA A 97 -14.77 -12.49 4.61
C ALA A 97 -14.40 -11.98 3.22
N VAL A 98 -13.09 -11.97 2.93
CA VAL A 98 -12.55 -11.85 1.57
C VAL A 98 -12.21 -13.25 1.11
N VAL A 99 -12.78 -13.67 -0.02
CA VAL A 99 -12.63 -15.03 -0.53
C VAL A 99 -11.99 -14.97 -1.90
N TYR A 100 -11.06 -15.89 -2.16
CA TYR A 100 -10.50 -16.08 -3.48
C TYR A 100 -11.46 -16.88 -4.37
N CYS A 101 -11.77 -16.37 -5.56
CA CYS A 101 -12.54 -17.09 -6.57
C CYS A 101 -11.60 -17.77 -7.57
N PRO A 102 -11.47 -19.10 -7.55
CA PRO A 102 -10.56 -19.82 -8.45
C PRO A 102 -11.00 -19.76 -9.92
N SER A 103 -12.30 -19.64 -10.20
CA SER A 103 -12.82 -19.63 -11.58
C SER A 103 -12.55 -18.31 -12.31
N GLN A 104 -12.38 -17.21 -11.57
CA GLN A 104 -12.13 -15.88 -12.14
C GLN A 104 -10.74 -15.33 -11.78
N PHE A 105 -9.95 -16.06 -10.99
CA PHE A 105 -8.68 -15.59 -10.42
C PHE A 105 -8.79 -14.23 -9.70
N LEU A 106 -9.97 -13.95 -9.13
CA LEU A 106 -10.32 -12.67 -8.52
C LEU A 106 -10.66 -12.84 -7.04
N PHE A 107 -10.28 -11.88 -6.22
CA PHE A 107 -10.73 -11.79 -4.83
C PHE A 107 -12.02 -11.00 -4.77
N TYR A 108 -13.04 -11.53 -4.08
CA TYR A 108 -14.32 -10.85 -3.90
C TYR A 108 -14.70 -10.77 -2.43
N PHE A 109 -15.43 -9.71 -2.09
CA PHE A 109 -16.04 -9.54 -0.79
C PHE A 109 -17.33 -10.36 -0.73
N GLU A 110 -17.40 -11.32 0.19
CA GLU A 110 -18.64 -12.05 0.42
C GLU A 110 -19.69 -11.10 1.02
N ARG A 111 -20.97 -11.20 0.63
CA ARG A 111 -22.05 -10.35 1.18
C ARG A 111 -22.27 -10.70 2.65
N ARG A 112 -21.56 -9.98 3.52
CA ARG A 112 -21.56 -10.08 4.98
C ARG A 112 -21.86 -8.70 5.58
N PRO A 113 -22.32 -8.59 6.84
CA PRO A 113 -22.72 -7.30 7.42
C PRO A 113 -21.63 -6.22 7.36
N LEU A 114 -20.35 -6.58 7.50
CA LEU A 114 -19.23 -5.64 7.44
C LEU A 114 -18.67 -5.39 6.02
N SER A 115 -19.17 -6.10 5.01
CA SER A 115 -18.66 -6.00 3.63
C SER A 115 -18.77 -4.58 3.05
N TYR A 116 -19.85 -3.87 3.37
CA TYR A 116 -20.03 -2.47 2.98
C TYR A 116 -18.96 -1.56 3.57
N PHE A 117 -18.61 -1.77 4.85
CA PHE A 117 -17.59 -0.98 5.53
C PHE A 117 -16.22 -1.19 4.90
N ILE A 118 -15.84 -2.45 4.66
CA ILE A 118 -14.56 -2.78 4.01
C ILE A 118 -14.51 -2.25 2.58
N ALA A 119 -15.57 -2.40 1.79
CA ALA A 119 -15.63 -1.88 0.43
C ALA A 119 -15.48 -0.35 0.40
N LYS A 120 -16.09 0.36 1.35
CA LYS A 120 -15.94 1.81 1.51
C LYS A 120 -14.52 2.18 1.93
N MET A 121 -13.91 1.45 2.86
CA MET A 121 -12.51 1.64 3.24
C MET A 121 -11.56 1.44 2.06
N ASN A 122 -11.81 0.46 1.20
CA ASN A 122 -10.97 0.21 0.03
C ASN A 122 -11.02 1.38 -0.94
N LYS A 123 -12.23 1.86 -1.28
CA LYS A 123 -12.40 3.07 -2.11
C LYS A 123 -11.70 4.30 -1.51
N MET A 124 -11.81 4.47 -0.19
CA MET A 124 -11.15 5.57 0.50
C MET A 124 -9.62 5.43 0.49
N ALA A 125 -9.09 4.22 0.64
CA ALA A 125 -7.65 3.97 0.59
C ALA A 125 -7.08 4.21 -0.81
N ASP A 126 -7.75 3.73 -1.86
CA ASP A 126 -7.34 3.96 -3.24
C ASP A 126 -7.35 5.46 -3.59
N PHE A 127 -8.40 6.17 -3.16
CA PHE A 127 -8.49 7.62 -3.32
C PHE A 127 -7.38 8.36 -2.54
N ALA A 128 -7.15 7.98 -1.27
CA ALA A 128 -6.12 8.56 -0.44
C ALA A 128 -4.72 8.35 -1.04
N VAL A 129 -4.42 7.16 -1.57
CA VAL A 129 -3.14 6.89 -2.24
C VAL A 129 -2.94 7.81 -3.43
N GLY A 130 -3.96 7.94 -4.28
CA GLY A 130 -3.89 8.81 -5.46
C GLY A 130 -3.63 10.27 -5.07
N VAL A 131 -4.47 10.81 -4.18
CA VAL A 131 -4.40 12.21 -3.77
C VAL A 131 -3.13 12.50 -2.98
N VAL A 132 -2.78 11.66 -2.01
CA VAL A 132 -1.60 11.87 -1.15
C VAL A 132 -0.32 11.80 -1.97
N ASN A 133 -0.19 10.84 -2.89
CA ASN A 133 1.00 10.78 -3.74
C ASN A 133 1.10 12.02 -4.63
N ILE A 134 0.03 12.40 -5.33
CA ILE A 134 0.05 13.58 -6.20
C ILE A 134 0.39 14.85 -5.41
N ALA A 135 -0.28 15.07 -4.27
CA ALA A 135 -0.07 16.25 -3.45
C ALA A 135 1.36 16.29 -2.87
N ILE A 136 1.82 15.19 -2.26
CA ILE A 136 3.15 15.16 -1.63
C ILE A 136 4.26 15.29 -2.69
N TYR A 137 4.17 14.59 -3.82
CA TYR A 137 5.18 14.73 -4.87
C TYR A 137 5.20 16.13 -5.47
N THR A 138 4.05 16.79 -5.59
CA THR A 138 3.96 18.19 -6.03
C THR A 138 4.65 19.13 -5.03
N ILE A 139 4.40 18.95 -3.72
CA ILE A 139 5.05 19.77 -2.68
C ILE A 139 6.54 19.49 -2.61
N MET A 140 6.97 18.22 -2.67
CA MET A 140 8.39 17.87 -2.70
C MET A 140 9.09 18.53 -3.90
N PHE A 141 8.49 18.46 -5.08
CA PHE A 141 9.05 19.09 -6.28
C PHE A 141 9.10 20.62 -6.16
N GLY A 142 8.03 21.24 -5.66
CA GLY A 142 7.98 22.68 -5.41
C GLY A 142 9.04 23.14 -4.40
N THR A 143 9.21 22.42 -3.29
CA THR A 143 10.22 22.75 -2.27
C THR A 143 11.65 22.56 -2.77
N LEU A 144 11.91 21.55 -3.60
CA LEU A 144 13.19 21.36 -4.27
C LEU A 144 13.50 22.47 -5.29
N PHE A 145 12.47 22.95 -6.01
CA PHE A 145 12.58 24.07 -6.94
C PHE A 145 12.86 25.40 -6.21
N LEU A 146 12.11 25.70 -5.15
CA LEU A 146 12.31 26.89 -4.32
C LEU A 146 13.68 26.94 -3.63
N LYS A 147 14.24 25.79 -3.25
CA LYS A 147 15.60 25.69 -2.68
C LYS A 147 16.72 25.82 -3.74
N GLY A 148 16.38 25.95 -5.02
CA GLY A 148 17.36 26.11 -6.11
C GLY A 148 18.20 24.85 -6.39
N ALA A 149 17.87 23.71 -5.78
CA ALA A 149 18.62 22.47 -5.92
C ALA A 149 18.38 21.77 -7.28
N ILE A 150 17.30 22.13 -7.99
CA ILE A 150 17.00 21.65 -9.34
C ILE A 150 17.25 22.82 -10.30
N THR A 151 18.46 22.90 -10.85
CA THR A 151 18.75 23.82 -11.94
C THR A 151 18.40 23.11 -13.24
N PHE A 152 17.29 23.48 -13.89
CA PHE A 152 16.84 22.96 -15.19
C PHE A 152 17.75 23.34 -16.38
N LYS A 153 19.07 23.33 -16.18
CA LYS A 153 20.06 23.63 -17.21
C LYS A 153 20.56 22.38 -17.94
N LYS A 154 20.34 21.17 -17.40
CA LYS A 154 20.77 19.91 -18.01
C LYS A 154 19.59 18.97 -18.31
N ASN A 155 19.45 18.62 -19.59
CA ASN A 155 18.42 17.74 -20.18
C ASN A 155 18.26 16.37 -19.50
N HIS A 156 19.24 15.92 -18.70
CA HIS A 156 19.22 14.59 -18.10
C HIS A 156 18.26 14.47 -16.91
N GLU A 157 18.12 15.53 -16.09
CA GLU A 157 17.30 15.52 -14.88
C GLU A 157 15.81 15.52 -15.18
N ILE A 158 15.40 16.25 -16.24
CA ILE A 158 14.02 16.28 -16.75
C ILE A 158 13.59 14.88 -17.20
N ARG A 159 14.49 14.13 -17.87
CA ARG A 159 14.21 12.76 -18.32
C ARG A 159 13.94 11.81 -17.15
N MET A 160 14.67 11.95 -16.05
CA MET A 160 14.49 11.12 -14.86
C MET A 160 13.19 11.45 -14.10
N THR A 161 12.79 12.73 -14.06
CA THR A 161 11.51 13.13 -13.46
C THR A 161 10.31 12.72 -14.32
N LEU A 162 10.43 12.77 -15.64
CA LEU A 162 9.39 12.30 -16.56
C LEU A 162 9.18 10.79 -16.42
N GLN A 163 10.27 10.01 -16.32
CA GLN A 163 10.21 8.56 -16.11
C GLN A 163 9.55 8.20 -14.77
N LEU A 164 9.85 8.92 -13.68
CA LEU A 164 9.18 8.73 -12.39
C LEU A 164 7.68 9.07 -12.46
N ARG A 165 7.30 10.14 -13.19
CA ARG A 165 5.90 10.53 -13.36
C ARG A 165 5.12 9.54 -14.24
N ILE A 166 5.75 8.95 -15.24
CA ILE A 166 5.16 7.90 -16.08
C ILE A 166 5.05 6.58 -15.32
N TYR A 167 6.05 6.20 -14.53
CA TYR A 167 6.02 4.99 -13.70
C TYR A 167 4.93 5.07 -12.61
N VAL A 168 4.75 6.23 -11.98
CA VAL A 168 3.66 6.48 -11.01
C VAL A 168 2.27 6.49 -11.69
N ARG A 169 2.18 6.76 -13.00
CA ARG A 169 0.92 6.74 -13.77
C ARG A 169 0.51 5.35 -14.27
N TYR A 170 1.32 4.31 -14.05
CA TYR A 170 0.96 2.92 -14.34
C TYR A 170 0.63 2.12 -13.06
N PRO A 171 -0.48 2.37 -12.35
CA PRO A 171 -1.18 1.27 -11.70
C PRO A 171 -1.91 0.50 -12.81
N ARG A 172 -1.55 -0.77 -12.95
CA ARG A 172 -2.10 -1.75 -13.91
C ARG A 172 -3.59 -1.53 -14.19
N ALA A 173 -3.90 -1.15 -15.42
CA ALA A 173 -5.13 -1.56 -16.07
C ALA A 173 -4.84 -2.96 -16.64
N LEU A 174 -5.21 -3.98 -15.87
CA LEU A 174 -5.49 -5.37 -16.26
C LEU A 174 -5.92 -6.12 -15.00
#